data_AF-A0A2S0XDZ8-F1
#
_entry.id   AF-A0A2S0XDZ8-F1
#
_cell.length_a   1.000
_cell.length_b   1.000
_cell.length_c   1.000
_cell.angle_alpha   90.00
_cell.angle_beta   90.00
_cell.angle_gamma   90.00
#
_symmetry.space_group_name_H-M   'P 1'
#
loop_
_entity.id
_entity.type
_entity.pdbx_description
1 polymer ?
#
loop_
_entity_poly.entity_id
_entity_poly.type
_entity_poly.pdbx_seq_one_letter_code
_entity_poly.pdbx_strand_id
1 'polypeptide(L)'
;MLEGKKFDVEHALTLYALSYVTLPAEALYDRERRDEFAEVTKKCHIYVVGFVPKMDLVNITLEGRDLRMSFNVLGKPYDLAWLMDQGVSLVWKDEQWFLSKDGRLASPPPLDLCTAKLNKKFGTGNFLVKYIGQAYGKDGSRNALHRLMKHEKLQEIAIKGVPDGYRFQVLMLAIAPVNQVVTVFNPRAEDGSQGENRIRNGLDKLFGTTEKERVALYEASLIRYFLPTFNREFSDSFPSTNLKILQDCYDKDFSGVSAEINFDDFPFSLYSESVSAKEKHLAYFDLHEDQARKVFFADV
;
A
#
# COMPACT_ATOMS: atom_id res chain seq x y z
N MET A 1 -21.13 1.45 16.48
CA MET A 1 -20.63 2.71 15.89
C MET A 1 -21.27 3.96 16.51
N LEU A 2 -22.55 3.93 16.94
CA LEU A 2 -23.27 5.09 17.50
C LEU A 2 -23.52 5.05 19.02
N GLU A 3 -23.39 3.88 19.64
CA GLU A 3 -23.64 3.70 21.07
C GLU A 3 -22.44 4.20 21.89
N GLY A 4 -22.70 4.98 22.95
CA GLY A 4 -21.67 5.60 23.79
C GLY A 4 -20.98 6.83 23.19
N LYS A 5 -21.49 7.40 22.10
CA LYS A 5 -20.94 8.64 21.51
C LYS A 5 -21.48 9.85 22.24
N LYS A 6 -20.57 10.65 22.80
CA LYS A 6 -20.87 11.85 23.58
C LYS A 6 -21.63 12.91 22.78
N PHE A 7 -21.25 13.12 21.52
CA PHE A 7 -21.78 14.21 20.70
C PHE A 7 -22.66 13.73 19.55
N ASP A 8 -23.60 14.60 19.17
CA ASP A 8 -24.60 14.39 18.10
C ASP A 8 -24.00 14.51 16.69
N VAL A 9 -22.89 15.24 16.53
CA VAL A 9 -22.15 15.36 15.27
C VAL A 9 -20.70 14.93 15.46
N GLU A 10 -20.25 13.99 14.64
CA GLU A 10 -18.89 13.46 14.71
C GLU A 10 -18.26 13.34 13.32
N HIS A 11 -16.94 13.56 13.26
CA HIS A 11 -16.20 13.64 12.00
C HIS A 11 -14.99 12.70 12.01
N ALA A 12 -14.92 11.82 11.01
CA ALA A 12 -13.74 11.01 10.74
C ALA A 12 -13.04 11.52 9.48
N LEU A 13 -11.72 11.73 9.55
CA LEU A 13 -10.90 12.01 8.38
C LEU A 13 -10.60 10.69 7.66
N THR A 14 -10.97 10.61 6.38
CA THR A 14 -10.70 9.46 5.52
C THR A 14 -9.58 9.79 4.54
N LEU A 15 -8.57 8.93 4.52
CA LEU A 15 -7.40 9.03 3.66
C LEU A 15 -7.27 7.73 2.86
N TYR A 16 -6.99 7.83 1.56
CA TYR A 16 -6.85 6.66 0.71
C TYR A 16 -5.71 6.83 -0.30
N ALA A 17 -5.09 5.72 -0.67
CA ALA A 17 -4.14 5.71 -1.77
C ALA A 17 -4.90 5.75 -3.11
N LEU A 18 -4.56 6.72 -3.95
CA LEU A 18 -5.14 6.92 -5.27
C LEU A 18 -4.48 6.03 -6.33
N SER A 19 -3.18 5.81 -6.20
CA SER A 19 -2.42 4.95 -7.10
C SER A 19 -1.24 4.31 -6.39
N TYR A 20 -0.66 3.31 -7.03
CA TYR A 20 0.50 2.59 -6.51
C TYR A 20 1.52 2.30 -7.60
N VAL A 21 2.74 1.99 -7.16
CA VAL A 21 3.80 1.37 -7.96
C VAL A 21 4.37 0.23 -7.14
N THR A 22 4.55 -0.93 -7.76
CA THR A 22 5.28 -2.04 -7.16
C THR A 22 6.56 -2.27 -7.93
N LEU A 23 7.66 -2.50 -7.22
CA LEU A 23 8.89 -2.95 -7.86
C LEU A 23 9.70 -3.86 -6.92
N PRO A 24 10.47 -4.79 -7.50
CA PRO A 24 11.49 -5.51 -6.74
C PRO A 24 12.52 -4.53 -6.19
N ALA A 25 13.02 -4.75 -4.98
CA ALA A 25 13.95 -3.82 -4.36
C ALA A 25 15.27 -3.68 -5.16
N GLU A 26 15.71 -4.73 -5.87
CA GLU A 26 16.87 -4.65 -6.76
C GLU A 26 16.69 -3.61 -7.89
N ALA A 27 15.46 -3.36 -8.35
CA ALA A 27 15.17 -2.41 -9.41
C ALA A 27 15.37 -0.95 -8.96
N LEU A 28 15.47 -0.67 -7.66
CA LEU A 28 15.85 0.66 -7.16
C LEU A 28 17.28 1.06 -7.56
N TYR A 29 18.16 0.08 -7.79
CA TYR A 29 19.58 0.31 -8.06
C TYR A 29 19.90 0.31 -9.57
N ASP A 30 19.00 -0.22 -10.40
CA ASP A 30 19.09 -0.22 -11.86
C ASP A 30 18.81 1.18 -12.44
N ARG A 31 19.71 1.75 -13.25
CA ARG A 31 19.53 3.11 -13.81
C ARG A 31 18.42 3.18 -14.84
N GLU A 32 18.29 2.19 -15.71
CA GLU A 32 17.35 2.24 -16.84
C GLU A 32 15.90 2.09 -16.34
N ARG A 33 15.67 1.16 -15.41
CA ARG A 33 14.35 0.98 -14.77
C ARG A 33 13.92 2.17 -13.93
N ARG A 34 14.86 2.96 -13.41
CA ARG A 34 14.52 4.16 -12.62
C ARG A 34 13.84 5.23 -13.45
N ASP A 35 14.32 5.45 -14.67
CA ASP A 35 13.77 6.48 -15.55
C ASP A 35 12.34 6.13 -15.99
N GLU A 36 12.04 4.84 -16.14
CA GLU A 36 10.70 4.32 -16.45
C GLU A 36 9.67 4.70 -15.37
N PHE A 37 10.04 4.62 -14.08
CA PHE A 37 9.12 4.89 -12.98
C PHE A 37 9.26 6.31 -12.39
N ALA A 38 10.18 7.14 -12.88
CA ALA A 38 10.52 8.44 -12.28
C ALA A 38 9.30 9.37 -12.15
N GLU A 39 8.45 9.47 -13.18
CA GLU A 39 7.28 10.35 -13.14
C GLU A 39 6.19 9.89 -12.17
N VAL A 40 6.02 8.57 -12.02
CA VAL A 40 5.00 8.01 -11.13
C VAL A 40 5.48 8.08 -9.68
N THR A 41 6.75 7.74 -9.43
CA THR A 41 7.34 7.77 -8.08
C THR A 41 7.48 9.17 -7.50
N LYS A 42 7.60 10.21 -8.34
CA LYS A 42 7.52 11.63 -7.91
C LYS A 42 6.23 11.99 -7.18
N LYS A 43 5.15 11.23 -7.43
CA LYS A 43 3.82 11.43 -6.84
C LYS A 43 3.56 10.50 -5.65
N CYS A 44 4.48 9.58 -5.34
CA CYS A 44 4.32 8.67 -4.22
C CYS A 44 4.71 9.35 -2.90
N HIS A 45 3.91 9.12 -1.87
CA HIS A 45 4.02 9.75 -0.57
C HIS A 45 4.54 8.78 0.49
N ILE A 46 4.19 7.50 0.36
CA ILE A 46 4.50 6.43 1.30
C ILE A 46 5.17 5.31 0.55
N TYR A 47 6.13 4.65 1.20
CA TYR A 47 6.64 3.37 0.76
C TYR A 47 6.40 2.31 1.83
N VAL A 48 6.05 1.13 1.35
CA VAL A 48 5.81 -0.09 2.12
C VAL A 48 6.78 -1.13 1.59
N VAL A 49 7.50 -1.75 2.50
CA VAL A 49 8.60 -2.65 2.21
C VAL A 49 8.28 -4.00 2.82
N GLY A 50 8.50 -5.06 2.05
CA GLY A 50 8.10 -6.38 2.48
C GLY A 50 8.62 -7.51 1.62
N PHE A 51 8.14 -8.71 1.92
CA PHE A 51 8.52 -9.93 1.23
C PHE A 51 7.33 -10.52 0.51
N VAL A 52 7.50 -10.90 -0.75
CA VAL A 52 6.49 -11.63 -1.53
C VAL A 52 7.07 -12.97 -2.01
N PRO A 53 6.29 -14.04 -2.10
CA PRO A 53 6.72 -15.29 -2.71
C PRO A 53 7.24 -15.06 -4.14
N LYS A 54 8.34 -15.73 -4.50
CA LYS A 54 8.77 -15.82 -5.89
C LYS A 54 7.76 -16.63 -6.68
N MET A 55 7.37 -16.12 -7.84
CA MET A 55 6.47 -16.78 -8.78
C MET A 55 7.24 -17.05 -10.06
N ASP A 56 7.92 -18.19 -10.10
CA ASP A 56 8.82 -18.53 -11.19
C ASP A 56 8.01 -19.16 -12.32
N LEU A 57 8.02 -18.54 -13.51
CA LEU A 57 7.45 -19.12 -14.71
C LEU A 57 8.30 -20.33 -15.13
N VAL A 58 7.70 -21.52 -15.13
CA VAL A 58 8.37 -22.79 -15.44
C VAL A 58 8.14 -23.17 -16.90
N ASN A 59 6.93 -22.94 -17.42
CA ASN A 59 6.57 -23.37 -18.76
C ASN A 59 5.46 -22.50 -19.37
N ILE A 60 5.45 -22.43 -20.70
CA ILE A 60 4.35 -21.89 -21.48
C ILE A 60 4.01 -22.90 -22.57
N THR A 61 2.74 -23.31 -22.65
CA THR A 61 2.23 -24.17 -23.72
C THR A 61 0.99 -23.56 -24.34
N LEU A 62 0.76 -23.86 -25.62
CA LEU A 62 -0.45 -23.47 -26.34
C LEU A 62 -1.00 -24.70 -27.06
N GLU A 63 -2.15 -25.19 -26.61
CA GLU A 63 -2.85 -26.32 -27.22
C GLU A 63 -4.15 -25.82 -27.86
N GLY A 64 -4.21 -25.81 -29.19
CA GLY A 64 -5.31 -25.19 -29.91
C GLY A 64 -5.41 -23.69 -29.62
N ARG A 65 -6.35 -23.29 -28.75
CA ARG A 65 -6.53 -21.90 -28.29
C ARG A 65 -6.22 -21.71 -26.81
N ASP A 66 -5.87 -22.77 -26.09
CA ASP A 66 -5.66 -22.73 -24.66
C ASP A 66 -4.18 -22.48 -24.35
N LEU A 67 -3.84 -21.22 -24.09
CA LEU A 67 -2.54 -20.83 -23.58
C LEU A 67 -2.49 -21.18 -22.10
N ARG A 68 -1.54 -22.04 -21.71
CA ARG A 68 -1.25 -22.38 -20.31
C ARG A 68 0.12 -21.84 -19.94
N MET A 69 0.19 -21.12 -18.82
CA MET A 69 1.45 -20.70 -18.21
C MET A 69 1.54 -21.36 -16.83
N SER A 70 2.58 -22.15 -16.62
CA SER A 70 2.82 -22.91 -15.39
C SER A 70 3.85 -22.19 -14.53
N PHE A 71 3.52 -21.99 -13.26
CA PHE A 71 4.33 -21.29 -12.28
C PHE A 71 4.69 -22.20 -11.11
N ASN A 72 5.88 -22.01 -10.54
CA ASN A 72 6.24 -22.57 -9.24
C ASN A 72 6.21 -21.46 -8.20
N VAL A 73 5.45 -21.65 -7.13
CA VAL A 73 5.40 -20.73 -5.99
C VAL A 73 5.67 -21.52 -4.72
N LEU A 74 6.79 -21.22 -4.05
CA LEU A 74 7.23 -21.92 -2.83
C LEU A 74 7.25 -23.46 -2.98
N GLY A 75 7.73 -23.95 -4.13
CA GLY A 75 7.82 -25.38 -4.43
C GLY A 75 6.50 -26.05 -4.81
N LYS A 76 5.42 -25.29 -4.99
CA LYS A 76 4.13 -25.79 -5.46
C LYS A 76 3.83 -25.32 -6.88
N PRO A 77 3.41 -26.20 -7.80
CA PRO A 77 3.04 -25.83 -9.16
C PRO A 77 1.64 -25.24 -9.23
N TYR A 78 1.45 -24.23 -10.07
CA TYR A 78 0.19 -23.55 -10.36
C TYR A 78 0.05 -23.26 -11.85
N ASP A 79 -1.13 -23.53 -12.41
CA ASP A 79 -1.42 -23.24 -13.80
C ASP A 79 -2.42 -22.10 -13.95
N LEU A 80 -2.05 -21.14 -14.81
CA LEU A 80 -2.97 -20.15 -15.34
C LEU A 80 -3.29 -20.49 -16.80
N ALA A 81 -4.55 -20.28 -17.17
CA ALA A 81 -5.04 -20.49 -18.53
C ALA A 81 -5.62 -19.19 -19.10
N TRP A 82 -5.43 -19.01 -20.41
CA TRP A 82 -6.00 -17.92 -21.19
C TRP A 82 -6.49 -18.47 -22.54
N LEU A 83 -7.68 -18.01 -22.94
CA LEU A 83 -8.22 -18.34 -24.25
C LEU A 83 -7.67 -17.35 -25.29
N MET A 84 -6.95 -17.87 -26.28
CA MET A 84 -6.39 -17.11 -27.39
C MET A 84 -7.34 -17.07 -28.58
N ASP A 85 -7.11 -16.12 -29.49
CA ASP A 85 -7.77 -16.10 -30.79
C ASP A 85 -7.36 -17.29 -31.66
N GLN A 86 -8.21 -17.63 -32.63
CA GLN A 86 -7.81 -18.57 -33.69
C GLN A 86 -6.61 -18.04 -34.49
N GLY A 87 -5.71 -18.94 -34.89
CA GLY A 87 -4.50 -18.61 -35.65
C GLY A 87 -3.34 -18.08 -34.81
N VAL A 88 -3.51 -17.93 -33.49
CA VAL A 88 -2.40 -17.64 -32.58
C VAL A 88 -1.52 -18.88 -32.44
N SER A 89 -0.21 -18.69 -32.53
CA SER A 89 0.80 -19.71 -32.30
C SER A 89 1.83 -19.24 -31.28
N LEU A 90 2.48 -20.17 -30.60
CA LEU A 90 3.54 -19.88 -29.65
C LEU A 90 4.90 -20.07 -30.35
N VAL A 91 5.76 -19.05 -30.30
CA VAL A 91 7.04 -19.04 -30.99
C VAL A 91 8.16 -18.71 -30.00
N TRP A 92 9.24 -19.48 -30.01
CA TRP A 92 10.45 -19.18 -29.24
C TRP A 92 11.43 -18.37 -30.09
N LYS A 93 11.79 -17.18 -29.65
CA LYS A 93 12.72 -16.28 -30.34
C LYS A 93 13.49 -15.44 -29.30
N ASP A 94 14.76 -15.14 -29.56
CA ASP A 94 15.55 -14.24 -28.70
C ASP A 94 15.49 -14.63 -27.20
N GLU A 95 15.56 -15.95 -26.94
CA GLU A 95 15.49 -16.56 -25.60
C GLU A 95 14.17 -16.31 -24.83
N GLN A 96 13.09 -15.96 -25.54
CA GLN A 96 11.78 -15.70 -24.95
C GLN A 96 10.65 -16.29 -25.78
N TRP A 97 9.51 -16.55 -25.12
CA TRP A 97 8.28 -16.95 -25.78
C TRP A 97 7.51 -15.73 -26.29
N PHE A 98 6.97 -15.84 -27.50
CA PHE A 98 6.10 -14.85 -28.12
C PHE A 98 4.81 -15.51 -28.63
N LEU A 99 3.72 -14.75 -28.60
CA LEU A 99 2.49 -15.06 -29.31
C LEU A 99 2.59 -14.48 -30.72
N SER A 100 2.38 -15.31 -31.74
CA SER A 100 2.43 -14.92 -33.16
C SER A 100 1.06 -15.07 -33.81
N LYS A 101 0.62 -14.02 -34.52
CA LYS A 101 -0.59 -14.03 -35.34
C LYS A 101 -0.36 -13.17 -36.58
N ASP A 102 -0.55 -13.72 -37.77
CA ASP A 102 -0.38 -13.02 -39.07
C ASP A 102 0.99 -12.30 -39.21
N GLY A 103 2.06 -12.92 -38.70
CA GLY A 103 3.41 -12.37 -38.72
C GLY A 103 3.69 -11.26 -37.69
N ARG A 104 2.70 -10.88 -36.86
CA ARG A 104 2.88 -9.96 -35.73
C ARG A 104 3.19 -10.74 -34.46
N LEU A 105 4.18 -10.27 -33.72
CA LEU A 105 4.57 -10.83 -32.43
C LEU A 105 4.02 -9.95 -31.30
N ALA A 106 3.53 -10.60 -30.25
CA ALA A 106 3.14 -9.99 -29.00
C ALA A 106 3.76 -10.77 -27.84
N SER A 107 4.06 -10.08 -26.75
CA SER A 107 4.48 -10.75 -25.51
C SER A 107 3.32 -11.59 -24.95
N PRO A 108 3.61 -12.71 -24.28
CA PRO A 108 2.65 -13.39 -23.43
C PRO A 108 2.11 -12.45 -22.34
N PRO A 109 1.03 -12.82 -21.64
CA PRO A 109 0.53 -12.07 -20.49
C PRO A 109 1.67 -11.65 -19.55
N PRO A 110 1.76 -10.35 -19.16
CA PRO A 110 2.87 -9.85 -18.37
C PRO A 110 2.85 -10.42 -16.95
N LEU A 111 4.02 -10.53 -16.32
CA LEU A 111 4.17 -11.16 -15.00
C LEU A 111 3.33 -10.51 -13.90
N ASP A 112 3.10 -9.20 -13.94
CA ASP A 112 2.24 -8.52 -12.95
C ASP A 112 0.78 -8.97 -13.07
N LEU A 113 0.28 -9.13 -14.30
CA LEU A 113 -1.05 -9.68 -14.55
C LEU A 113 -1.14 -11.14 -14.12
N CYS A 114 -0.08 -11.93 -14.38
CA CYS A 114 0.00 -13.31 -13.89
C CYS A 114 0.00 -13.36 -12.36
N THR A 115 0.74 -12.48 -11.70
CA THR A 115 0.84 -12.38 -10.24
C THR A 115 -0.53 -12.07 -9.64
N ALA A 116 -1.22 -11.05 -10.15
CA ALA A 116 -2.58 -10.71 -9.72
C ALA A 116 -3.55 -11.88 -9.91
N LYS A 117 -3.52 -12.54 -11.06
CA LYS A 117 -4.41 -13.68 -11.36
C LYS A 117 -4.11 -14.91 -10.50
N LEU A 118 -2.83 -15.21 -10.25
CA LEU A 118 -2.39 -16.27 -9.34
C LEU A 118 -2.88 -15.98 -7.92
N ASN A 119 -2.69 -14.76 -7.42
CA ASN A 119 -3.14 -14.38 -6.09
C ASN A 119 -4.66 -14.48 -5.96
N LYS A 120 -5.41 -13.91 -6.90
CA LYS A 120 -6.88 -13.93 -6.90
C LYS A 120 -7.45 -15.35 -6.93
N LYS A 121 -6.80 -16.27 -7.65
CA LYS A 121 -7.27 -17.65 -7.82
C LYS A 121 -6.81 -18.59 -6.71
N PHE A 122 -5.60 -18.38 -6.18
CA PHE A 122 -4.93 -19.36 -5.32
C PHE A 122 -4.36 -18.79 -4.01
N GLY A 123 -4.43 -17.49 -3.77
CA GLY A 123 -3.92 -16.83 -2.56
C GLY A 123 -2.40 -16.86 -2.43
N THR A 124 -1.67 -16.89 -3.54
CA THR A 124 -0.21 -17.07 -3.57
C THR A 124 0.59 -15.76 -3.48
N GLY A 125 -0.03 -14.61 -3.74
CA GLY A 125 0.61 -13.30 -3.76
C GLY A 125 0.60 -12.59 -2.42
N ASN A 126 0.94 -13.28 -1.33
CA ASN A 126 0.92 -12.68 0.00
C ASN A 126 2.14 -11.77 0.19
N PHE A 127 1.92 -10.48 0.43
CA PHE A 127 2.94 -9.49 0.74
C PHE A 127 3.06 -9.29 2.24
N LEU A 128 4.17 -9.78 2.80
CA LEU A 128 4.48 -9.62 4.21
C LEU A 128 5.03 -8.21 4.46
N VAL A 129 4.23 -7.35 5.07
CA VAL A 129 4.60 -5.98 5.42
C VAL A 129 5.66 -6.00 6.52
N LYS A 130 6.84 -5.46 6.23
CA LYS A 130 8.01 -5.45 7.12
C LYS A 130 8.42 -4.07 7.58
N TYR A 131 8.18 -3.04 6.76
CA TYR A 131 8.43 -1.64 7.13
C TYR A 131 7.53 -0.69 6.32
N ILE A 132 7.16 0.44 6.91
CA ILE A 132 6.39 1.53 6.29
C ILE A 132 7.10 2.85 6.60
N GLY A 133 7.22 3.73 5.60
CA GLY A 133 7.84 5.04 5.79
C GLY A 133 7.41 6.10 4.77
N GLN A 134 7.75 7.36 5.05
CA GLN A 134 7.48 8.49 4.15
C GLN A 134 8.53 8.65 3.05
N ALA A 135 8.04 8.93 1.84
CA ALA A 135 8.86 9.18 0.67
C ALA A 135 9.25 10.66 0.46
N TYR A 136 8.65 11.61 1.20
CA TYR A 136 8.89 13.06 1.05
C TYR A 136 10.26 13.51 1.59
N GLY A 137 10.95 14.41 0.89
CA GLY A 137 12.16 15.07 1.41
C GLY A 137 11.87 16.22 2.40
N LYS A 138 12.87 16.61 3.21
CA LYS A 138 12.78 17.73 4.19
C LYS A 138 12.28 19.05 3.56
N ASP A 139 12.61 19.29 2.29
CA ASP A 139 12.28 20.51 1.55
C ASP A 139 11.11 20.36 0.57
N GLY A 140 10.34 19.26 0.66
CA GLY A 140 9.29 18.96 -0.34
C GLY A 140 9.85 18.50 -1.69
N SER A 141 11.15 18.19 -1.78
CA SER A 141 11.78 17.64 -2.98
C SER A 141 11.13 16.29 -3.33
N ARG A 142 10.41 16.26 -4.45
CA ARG A 142 9.62 15.13 -4.96
C ARG A 142 10.50 14.02 -5.56
N ASN A 143 11.36 13.37 -4.79
CA ASN A 143 12.10 12.22 -5.32
C ASN A 143 12.19 11.07 -4.29
N ALA A 144 11.05 10.39 -4.14
CA ALA A 144 10.86 9.19 -3.33
C ALA A 144 11.98 8.15 -3.53
N LEU A 145 12.31 7.87 -4.79
CA LEU A 145 13.33 6.90 -5.18
C LEU A 145 14.72 7.27 -4.66
N HIS A 146 15.15 8.53 -4.85
CA HIS A 146 16.46 8.98 -4.37
C HIS A 146 16.60 8.87 -2.84
N ARG A 147 15.53 9.09 -2.08
CA ARG A 147 15.55 8.92 -0.62
C ARG A 147 15.58 7.44 -0.23
N LEU A 148 14.76 6.59 -0.85
CA LEU A 148 14.76 5.14 -0.59
C LEU A 148 16.14 4.52 -0.80
N MET A 149 16.85 4.89 -1.87
CA MET A 149 18.17 4.33 -2.19
C MET A 149 19.24 4.68 -1.14
N LYS A 150 19.16 5.87 -0.55
CA LYS A 150 20.07 6.34 0.50
C LYS A 150 19.57 5.98 1.90
N HIS A 151 18.45 5.27 2.00
CA HIS A 151 17.82 5.00 3.27
C HIS A 151 18.52 3.83 3.95
N GLU A 152 19.31 4.14 4.98
CA GLU A 152 20.06 3.15 5.76
C GLU A 152 19.16 2.00 6.24
N LYS A 153 17.92 2.28 6.65
CA LYS A 153 16.97 1.24 7.10
C LYS A 153 16.59 0.25 6.00
N LEU A 154 16.47 0.68 4.73
CA LEU A 154 16.16 -0.24 3.64
C LEU A 154 17.34 -1.17 3.37
N GLN A 155 18.56 -0.62 3.43
CA GLN A 155 19.79 -1.39 3.30
C GLN A 155 19.94 -2.37 4.46
N GLU A 156 19.63 -1.96 5.69
CA GLU A 156 19.64 -2.83 6.86
C GLU A 156 18.64 -3.99 6.72
N ILE A 157 17.41 -3.73 6.26
CA ILE A 157 16.41 -4.77 5.98
C ILE A 157 16.93 -5.75 4.91
N ALA A 158 17.55 -5.23 3.85
CA ALA A 158 18.14 -6.07 2.80
C ALA A 158 19.28 -6.94 3.33
N ILE A 159 20.13 -6.40 4.21
CA ILE A 159 21.26 -7.12 4.84
C ILE A 159 20.79 -8.21 5.81
N LYS A 160 19.69 -7.97 6.55
CA LYS A 160 19.09 -8.98 7.45
C LYS A 160 18.59 -10.22 6.71
N GLY A 161 18.44 -10.13 5.39
CA GLY A 161 18.20 -11.27 4.51
C GLY A 161 16.72 -11.46 4.17
N VAL A 162 16.50 -11.93 2.94
CA VAL A 162 15.17 -12.32 2.44
C VAL A 162 15.03 -13.84 2.62
N PRO A 163 13.91 -14.34 3.17
CA PRO A 163 13.70 -15.78 3.29
C PRO A 163 13.78 -16.51 1.95
N ASP A 164 14.22 -17.76 1.96
CA ASP A 164 14.28 -18.60 0.77
C ASP A 164 12.90 -18.73 0.10
N GLY A 165 12.88 -18.61 -1.23
CA GLY A 165 11.62 -18.61 -2.00
C GLY A 165 10.84 -17.30 -1.95
N TYR A 166 11.33 -16.27 -1.26
CA TYR A 166 10.76 -14.92 -1.26
C TYR A 166 11.67 -13.92 -1.98
N ARG A 167 11.09 -12.80 -2.41
CA ARG A 167 11.80 -11.64 -2.96
C ARG A 167 11.51 -10.40 -2.13
N PHE A 168 12.47 -9.49 -2.13
CA PHE A 168 12.31 -8.18 -1.49
C PHE A 168 11.53 -7.25 -2.41
N GLN A 169 10.40 -6.73 -1.92
CA GLN A 169 9.46 -5.95 -2.71
C GLN A 169 9.21 -4.60 -2.07
N VAL A 170 9.12 -3.57 -2.90
CA VAL A 170 8.70 -2.22 -2.53
C VAL A 170 7.37 -1.91 -3.18
N LEU A 171 6.43 -1.43 -2.37
CA LEU A 171 5.16 -0.85 -2.76
C LEU A 171 5.20 0.63 -2.43
N MET A 172 5.03 1.50 -3.42
CA MET A 172 4.91 2.94 -3.22
C MET A 172 3.46 3.36 -3.45
N LEU A 173 2.96 4.24 -2.60
CA LEU A 173 1.57 4.69 -2.60
C LEU A 173 1.51 6.20 -2.81
N ALA A 174 0.69 6.65 -3.75
CA ALA A 174 0.31 8.05 -3.89
C ALA A 174 -1.00 8.29 -3.13
N ILE A 175 -0.99 9.16 -2.13
CA ILE A 175 -2.18 9.51 -1.36
C ILE A 175 -3.02 10.49 -2.18
N ALA A 176 -4.35 10.38 -2.10
CA ALA A 176 -5.23 11.32 -2.76
C ALA A 176 -4.96 12.77 -2.27
N PRO A 177 -4.90 13.76 -3.18
CA PRO A 177 -4.58 15.15 -2.82
C PRO A 177 -5.76 15.91 -2.19
N VAL A 178 -6.82 15.19 -1.80
CA VAL A 178 -8.07 15.74 -1.26
C VAL A 178 -8.30 15.18 0.14
N ASN A 179 -8.77 16.03 1.04
CA ASN A 179 -9.29 15.58 2.34
C ASN A 179 -10.71 15.06 2.13
N GLN A 180 -11.04 13.95 2.76
CA GLN A 180 -12.42 13.47 2.85
C GLN A 180 -12.80 13.37 4.31
N VAL A 181 -14.00 13.85 4.65
CA VAL A 181 -14.55 13.75 6.00
C VAL A 181 -15.85 13.00 5.92
N VAL A 182 -15.97 11.93 6.70
CA VAL A 182 -17.22 11.23 6.95
C VAL A 182 -17.85 11.85 8.18
N THR A 183 -19.07 12.38 8.02
CA THR A 183 -19.84 12.97 9.12
C THR A 183 -20.94 12.02 9.54
N VAL A 184 -21.02 11.77 10.84
CA VAL A 184 -22.06 10.95 11.45
C VAL A 184 -22.94 11.84 12.31
N PHE A 185 -24.26 11.76 12.07
CA PHE A 185 -25.28 12.40 12.89
C PHE A 185 -25.90 11.35 13.81
N ASN A 186 -25.70 11.50 15.11
CA ASN A 186 -26.22 10.60 16.13
C ASN A 186 -27.38 11.27 16.90
N PRO A 187 -28.64 10.96 16.59
CA PRO A 187 -29.79 11.52 17.30
C PRO A 187 -29.93 11.00 18.74
N ARG A 188 -29.09 10.04 19.16
CA ARG A 188 -29.10 9.42 20.50
C ARG A 188 -27.89 9.85 21.34
N ALA A 189 -27.16 10.88 20.93
CA ALA A 189 -26.00 11.37 21.67
C ALA A 189 -26.39 11.98 23.03
N GLU A 190 -25.45 11.94 23.98
CA GLU A 190 -25.63 12.51 25.32
C GLU A 190 -25.70 14.05 25.27
N ASP A 191 -24.94 14.67 24.37
CA ASP A 191 -24.85 16.12 24.19
C ASP A 191 -25.15 16.51 22.73
N GLY A 192 -26.34 17.07 22.51
CA GLY A 192 -26.76 17.66 21.23
C GLY A 192 -26.57 19.17 21.13
N SER A 193 -25.96 19.81 22.14
CA SER A 193 -25.83 21.28 22.17
C SER A 193 -24.67 21.80 21.31
N GLN A 194 -23.75 20.92 20.90
CA GLN A 194 -22.50 21.28 20.23
C GLN A 194 -22.53 21.08 18.71
N GLY A 195 -23.64 20.64 18.12
CA GLY A 195 -23.73 20.26 16.71
C GLY A 195 -23.18 21.31 15.74
N GLU A 196 -23.55 22.58 15.88
CA GLU A 196 -23.07 23.65 14.99
C GLU A 196 -21.56 23.86 15.05
N ASN A 197 -20.99 23.91 16.26
CA ASN A 197 -19.55 24.05 16.46
C ASN A 197 -18.80 22.82 15.92
N ARG A 198 -19.34 21.62 16.11
CA ARG A 198 -18.71 20.39 15.61
C ARG A 198 -18.73 20.34 14.09
N ILE A 199 -19.84 20.71 13.44
CA ILE A 199 -19.91 20.86 11.97
C ILE A 199 -18.83 21.82 11.46
N ARG A 200 -18.68 22.99 12.10
CA ARG A 200 -17.63 23.96 11.76
C ARG A 200 -16.24 23.34 11.87
N ASN A 201 -15.96 22.66 12.99
CA ASN A 201 -14.69 21.95 13.17
C ASN A 201 -14.46 20.87 12.10
N GLY A 202 -15.52 20.17 11.65
CA GLY A 202 -15.45 19.21 10.54
C GLY A 202 -15.02 19.86 9.22
N LEU A 203 -15.56 21.04 8.91
CA LEU A 203 -15.17 21.83 7.74
C LEU A 203 -13.74 22.37 7.87
N ASP A 204 -13.36 22.85 9.05
CA ASP A 204 -11.99 23.32 9.32
C ASP A 204 -10.97 22.19 9.13
N LYS A 205 -11.31 20.95 9.52
CA LYS A 205 -10.48 19.76 9.23
C LYS A 205 -10.43 19.47 7.73
N LEU A 206 -11.57 19.54 7.05
CA LEU A 206 -11.68 19.28 5.60
C LEU A 206 -10.82 20.25 4.78
N PHE A 207 -10.78 21.54 5.15
CA PHE A 207 -10.04 22.56 4.40
C PHE A 207 -8.65 22.88 4.98
N GLY A 208 -8.44 22.62 6.27
CA GLY A 208 -7.24 22.97 7.03
C GLY A 208 -6.26 21.82 7.28
N THR A 209 -6.56 20.59 6.83
CA THR A 209 -5.58 19.49 6.86
C THR A 209 -4.65 19.57 5.66
N THR A 210 -3.37 19.81 5.93
CA THR A 210 -2.32 19.98 4.92
C THR A 210 -1.90 18.64 4.33
N GLU A 211 -1.20 18.68 3.20
CA GLU A 211 -0.62 17.47 2.59
C GLU A 211 0.35 16.75 3.54
N LYS A 212 1.23 17.48 4.23
CA LYS A 212 2.20 16.89 5.16
C LYS A 212 1.50 16.15 6.31
N GLU A 213 0.41 16.73 6.82
CA GLU A 213 -0.41 16.10 7.86
C GLU A 213 -1.14 14.86 7.33
N ARG A 214 -1.74 14.92 6.13
CA ARG A 214 -2.33 13.73 5.49
C ARG A 214 -1.32 12.59 5.36
N VAL A 215 -0.11 12.89 4.90
CA VAL A 215 0.96 11.89 4.74
C VAL A 215 1.34 11.29 6.09
N ALA A 216 1.54 12.12 7.12
CA ALA A 216 1.90 11.67 8.46
C ALA A 216 0.79 10.82 9.10
N LEU A 217 -0.47 11.25 9.00
CA LEU A 217 -1.64 10.51 9.49
C LEU A 217 -1.78 9.17 8.79
N TYR A 218 -1.65 9.15 7.45
CA TYR A 218 -1.74 7.91 6.68
C TYR A 218 -0.62 6.93 7.02
N GLU A 219 0.63 7.40 7.14
CA GLU A 219 1.77 6.59 7.59
C GLU A 219 1.50 5.97 8.97
N ALA A 220 1.13 6.82 9.95
CA ALA A 220 0.89 6.40 11.32
C ALA A 220 -0.24 5.37 11.42
N SER A 221 -1.33 5.59 10.68
CA SER A 221 -2.44 4.65 10.60
C SER A 221 -1.99 3.29 10.06
N LEU A 222 -1.18 3.25 9.00
CA LEU A 222 -0.70 1.98 8.46
C LEU A 222 0.32 1.29 9.38
N ILE A 223 1.24 2.03 10.02
CA ILE A 223 2.20 1.46 10.98
C ILE A 223 1.46 0.84 12.16
N ARG A 224 0.48 1.54 12.73
CA ARG A 224 -0.31 1.02 13.86
C ARG A 224 -1.20 -0.15 13.48
N TYR A 225 -1.68 -0.19 12.24
CA TYR A 225 -2.50 -1.28 11.74
C TYR A 225 -1.68 -2.55 11.49
N PHE A 226 -0.60 -2.45 10.70
CA PHE A 226 0.24 -3.60 10.34
C PHE A 226 1.29 -3.98 11.39
N LEU A 227 1.59 -3.11 12.37
CA LEU A 227 2.65 -3.31 13.37
C LEU A 227 3.93 -3.95 12.80
N PRO A 228 4.48 -3.41 11.70
CA PRO A 228 5.52 -4.08 10.95
C PRO A 228 6.80 -4.23 11.78
N THR A 229 7.46 -5.38 11.66
CA THR A 229 8.57 -5.79 12.51
C THR A 229 9.63 -4.70 12.63
N PHE A 230 10.07 -4.11 11.51
CA PHE A 230 11.16 -3.15 11.52
C PHE A 230 10.76 -1.75 12.00
N ASN A 231 9.51 -1.31 11.87
CA ASN A 231 9.13 -0.04 12.49
C ASN A 231 9.19 -0.10 14.03
N ARG A 232 9.00 -1.29 14.62
CA ARG A 232 9.16 -1.50 16.07
C ARG A 232 10.62 -1.52 16.50
N GLU A 233 11.50 -2.09 15.67
CA GLU A 233 12.94 -2.14 15.93
C GLU A 233 13.60 -0.77 15.78
N PHE A 234 13.13 0.03 14.83
CA PHE A 234 13.61 1.39 14.60
C PHE A 234 12.80 2.38 15.44
N SER A 235 13.29 2.67 16.64
CA SER A 235 12.64 3.53 17.65
C SER A 235 12.24 4.92 17.14
N ASP A 236 12.87 5.42 16.08
CA ASP A 236 12.58 6.71 15.44
C ASP A 236 11.50 6.62 14.34
N SER A 237 10.83 5.48 14.18
CA SER A 237 9.82 5.24 13.15
C SER A 237 8.49 4.71 13.67
N PHE A 238 8.37 4.56 14.98
CA PHE A 238 7.11 4.27 15.66
C PHE A 238 6.68 5.51 16.46
N PRO A 239 5.37 5.82 16.51
CA PRO A 239 4.33 5.37 15.59
C PRO A 239 4.43 5.94 14.17
N SER A 240 5.35 6.88 13.92
CA SER A 240 5.59 7.50 12.62
C SER A 240 7.02 8.04 12.56
N THR A 241 7.55 8.22 11.35
CA THR A 241 8.82 8.90 11.12
C THR A 241 8.74 10.43 11.31
N ASN A 242 7.56 10.99 11.64
CA ASN A 242 7.35 12.43 11.79
C ASN A 242 6.42 12.78 12.98
N LEU A 243 6.88 12.45 14.20
CA LEU A 243 6.14 12.66 15.44
C LEU A 243 5.70 14.10 15.67
N LYS A 244 6.52 15.09 15.26
CA LYS A 244 6.16 16.51 15.44
C LYS A 244 4.89 16.88 14.69
N ILE A 245 4.73 16.44 13.44
CA ILE A 245 3.52 16.71 12.66
C ILE A 245 2.31 15.97 13.26
N LEU A 246 2.50 14.75 13.79
CA LEU A 246 1.41 14.05 14.47
C LEU A 246 0.97 14.77 15.75
N GLN A 247 1.90 15.35 16.50
CA GLN A 247 1.58 16.17 17.67
C GLN A 247 0.77 17.42 17.25
N ASP A 248 1.16 18.09 16.17
CA ASP A 248 0.39 19.23 15.64
C ASP A 248 -1.04 18.80 15.19
N CYS A 249 -1.21 17.55 14.73
CA CYS A 249 -2.51 16.97 14.41
C CYS A 249 -3.37 16.65 15.65
N TYR A 250 -2.78 16.48 16.83
CA TYR A 250 -3.51 16.23 18.07
C TYR A 250 -4.48 17.37 18.34
N ASP A 251 -4.02 18.61 18.21
CA ASP A 251 -4.79 19.82 18.52
C ASP A 251 -5.96 20.05 17.56
N LYS A 252 -6.01 19.36 16.42
CA LYS A 252 -7.11 19.44 15.44
C LYS A 252 -8.34 18.63 15.83
N ASP A 253 -8.32 17.92 16.96
CA ASP A 253 -9.47 17.21 17.54
C ASP A 253 -10.19 16.23 16.58
N PHE A 254 -9.44 15.43 15.80
CA PHE A 254 -10.06 14.39 14.96
C PHE A 254 -10.82 13.36 15.81
N SER A 255 -12.10 13.10 15.51
CA SER A 255 -12.88 12.04 16.19
C SER A 255 -12.55 10.65 15.65
N GLY A 256 -12.01 10.56 14.44
CA GLY A 256 -11.50 9.33 13.87
C GLY A 256 -10.60 9.60 12.67
N VAL A 257 -9.73 8.64 12.38
CA VAL A 257 -8.87 8.64 11.19
C VAL A 257 -8.95 7.28 10.54
N SER A 258 -9.12 7.24 9.22
CA SER A 258 -8.92 6.02 8.43
C SER A 258 -7.86 6.19 7.35
N ALA A 259 -7.10 5.12 7.13
CA ALA A 259 -6.20 4.96 5.99
C ALA A 259 -6.59 3.72 5.18
N GLU A 260 -6.82 3.91 3.89
CA GLU A 260 -7.28 2.86 2.97
C GLU A 260 -6.25 2.51 1.91
N ILE A 261 -6.06 1.21 1.70
CA ILE A 261 -5.41 0.61 0.53
C ILE A 261 -6.47 -0.27 -0.13
N ASN A 262 -7.00 0.18 -1.25
CA ASN A 262 -8.08 -0.49 -1.96
C ASN A 262 -7.95 -0.22 -3.45
N PHE A 263 -7.32 -1.15 -4.17
CA PHE A 263 -7.24 -1.12 -5.62
C PHE A 263 -7.89 -2.38 -6.18
N ASP A 264 -8.58 -2.27 -7.31
CA ASP A 264 -9.30 -3.41 -7.88
C ASP A 264 -8.37 -4.43 -8.56
N ASP A 265 -7.23 -3.98 -9.07
CA ASP A 265 -6.23 -4.81 -9.75
C ASP A 265 -4.90 -4.87 -8.97
N PHE A 266 -4.98 -4.91 -7.64
CA PHE A 266 -3.77 -5.03 -6.81
C PHE A 266 -3.20 -6.45 -6.89
N PRO A 267 -1.91 -6.65 -7.22
CA PRO A 267 -1.36 -7.99 -7.44
C PRO A 267 -1.16 -8.81 -6.15
N PHE A 268 -1.28 -8.19 -4.97
CA PHE A 268 -0.91 -8.80 -3.70
C PHE A 268 -2.02 -8.76 -2.66
N SER A 269 -1.95 -9.69 -1.71
CA SER A 269 -2.68 -9.62 -0.45
C SER A 269 -1.71 -9.15 0.64
N LEU A 270 -1.88 -7.93 1.17
CA LEU A 270 -0.99 -7.43 2.23
C LEU A 270 -1.32 -8.12 3.56
N TYR A 271 -0.30 -8.40 4.36
CA TYR A 271 -0.47 -8.99 5.69
C TYR A 271 0.71 -8.68 6.61
N SER A 272 0.53 -8.96 7.89
CA SER A 272 1.57 -8.85 8.93
C SER A 272 1.33 -9.89 10.02
N GLU A 273 2.11 -9.83 11.10
CA GLU A 273 1.87 -10.65 12.30
C GLU A 273 0.53 -10.29 12.98
N SER A 274 0.08 -9.04 12.88
CA SER A 274 -1.15 -8.55 13.51
C SER A 274 -2.36 -8.50 12.58
N VAL A 275 -2.16 -8.62 11.26
CA VAL A 275 -3.21 -8.44 10.24
C VAL A 275 -3.20 -9.60 9.26
N SER A 276 -4.36 -10.24 9.08
CA SER A 276 -4.53 -11.31 8.10
C SER A 276 -4.46 -10.81 6.65
N ALA A 277 -4.07 -11.71 5.74
CA ALA A 277 -3.90 -11.40 4.32
C ALA A 277 -5.21 -10.96 3.65
N LYS A 278 -5.20 -9.76 3.07
CA LYS A 278 -6.33 -9.20 2.31
C LYS A 278 -5.83 -8.37 1.13
N GLU A 279 -6.63 -8.27 0.08
CA GLU A 279 -6.36 -7.34 -1.04
C GLU A 279 -6.73 -5.90 -0.69
N LYS A 280 -7.69 -5.73 0.23
CA LYS A 280 -8.26 -4.44 0.63
C LYS A 280 -8.10 -4.25 2.13
N HIS A 281 -7.55 -3.11 2.53
CA HIS A 281 -7.30 -2.76 3.93
C HIS A 281 -7.92 -1.40 4.27
N LEU A 282 -8.62 -1.38 5.41
CA LEU A 282 -9.13 -0.18 6.06
C LEU A 282 -8.55 -0.16 7.48
N ALA A 283 -7.59 0.72 7.70
CA ALA A 283 -7.02 0.99 9.00
C ALA A 283 -7.79 2.13 9.66
N TYR A 284 -8.82 1.80 10.45
CA TYR A 284 -9.67 2.77 11.14
C TYR A 284 -9.30 2.87 12.62
N PHE A 285 -9.18 4.11 13.10
CA PHE A 285 -8.90 4.43 14.50
C PHE A 285 -9.99 5.35 15.04
N ASP A 286 -10.66 4.88 16.09
CA ASP A 286 -11.62 5.65 16.87
C ASP A 286 -10.87 6.53 17.86
N LEU A 287 -10.97 7.85 17.69
CA LEU A 287 -10.19 8.85 18.43
C LEU A 287 -11.09 9.74 19.28
N HIS A 288 -12.24 9.23 19.73
CA HIS A 288 -13.13 9.99 20.61
C HIS A 288 -12.59 10.12 22.03
N GLU A 289 -11.95 9.07 22.55
CA GLU A 289 -11.40 9.06 23.90
C GLU A 289 -10.00 9.68 23.93
N ASP A 290 -9.74 10.55 24.92
CA ASP A 290 -8.43 11.21 25.10
C ASP A 290 -7.28 10.20 25.20
N GLN A 291 -7.52 9.05 25.84
CA GLN A 291 -6.54 7.98 25.91
C GLN A 291 -6.24 7.37 24.52
N ALA A 292 -7.25 7.14 23.69
CA ALA A 292 -7.06 6.62 22.34
C ALA A 292 -6.33 7.63 21.45
N ARG A 293 -6.63 8.93 21.61
CA ARG A 293 -5.93 10.03 20.95
C ARG A 293 -4.47 10.08 21.35
N LYS A 294 -4.16 10.06 22.65
CA LYS A 294 -2.78 10.01 23.15
C LYS A 294 -2.04 8.81 22.61
N VAL A 295 -2.65 7.63 22.67
CA VAL A 295 -2.06 6.41 22.13
C VAL A 295 -1.78 6.54 20.65
N PHE A 296 -2.62 7.23 19.86
CA PHE A 296 -2.44 7.37 18.40
C PHE A 296 -1.40 8.44 18.01
N PHE A 297 -1.41 9.60 18.67
CA PHE A 297 -0.59 10.76 18.31
C PHE A 297 0.73 10.87 19.08
N ALA A 298 0.88 10.16 20.20
CA ALA A 298 2.12 10.11 20.98
C ALA A 298 2.82 8.74 20.89
N ASP A 299 4.11 8.75 21.20
CA ASP A 299 4.81 7.56 21.68
C ASP A 299 4.31 7.25 23.09
N VAL A 300 4.01 5.99 23.35
CA VAL A 300 3.77 5.47 24.71
C VAL A 300 5.07 4.88 25.22
#